data_AF-A0A850IXF6-F1
#
_entry.id   AF-A0A850IXF6-F1
#
_cell.length_a   1.000
_cell.length_b   1.000
_cell.length_c   1.000
_cell.angle_alpha   90.00
_cell.angle_beta   90.00
_cell.angle_gamma   90.00
#
_symmetry.space_group_name_H-M   'P 1'
#
loop_
_entity.id
_entity.type
_entity.pdbx_description
1 polymer ?
#
loop_
_entity_poly.entity_id
_entity_poly.type
_entity_poly.pdbx_seq_one_letter_code
_entity_poly.pdbx_strand_id
1 'polypeptide(L)'
;MLRQVSADQPVTPQQLSVLGSLEHGPRRMTELAAEHGVRLPTMTAQINRLERDGLVMRGRDGTDARVVTARLTGTGRDRLASGRERRLAFLSDRLAHLTDEERALVAAALPAFDKLLGGP
;
A
#
# COMPACT_ATOMS: atom_id res chain seq x y z
N MET A 1 0.86 -0.50 16.65
CA MET A 1 0.79 0.98 16.67
C MET A 1 0.31 1.60 15.35
N LEU A 2 0.70 1.11 14.17
CA LEU A 2 0.18 1.62 12.86
C LEU A 2 -1.33 1.36 12.60
N ARG A 3 -2.00 0.59 13.47
CA ARG A 3 -3.41 0.19 13.29
C ARG A 3 -4.41 1.32 13.60
N GLN A 4 -4.06 2.25 14.49
CA GLN A 4 -4.92 3.39 14.85
C GLN A 4 -5.05 4.44 13.74
N VAL A 5 -4.16 4.41 12.75
CA VAL A 5 -4.21 5.26 11.54
C VAL A 5 -5.43 4.96 10.66
N SER A 6 -6.09 3.82 10.87
CA SER A 6 -7.09 3.25 9.95
C SER A 6 -8.53 3.70 10.21
N ALA A 7 -8.85 4.31 11.34
CA ALA A 7 -10.24 4.50 11.77
C ALA A 7 -11.02 5.51 10.92
N ASP A 8 -10.35 6.53 10.36
CA ASP A 8 -10.95 7.58 9.51
C ASP A 8 -10.55 7.47 8.03
N GLN A 9 -10.09 6.30 7.59
CA GLN A 9 -9.64 6.14 6.21
C GLN A 9 -10.73 5.54 5.30
N PRO A 10 -11.00 6.13 4.13
CA PRO A 10 -11.84 5.52 3.09
C PRO A 10 -11.23 4.23 2.52
N VAL A 11 -9.96 3.94 2.81
CA VAL A 11 -9.20 2.80 2.30
C VAL A 11 -8.37 2.24 3.45
N THR A 12 -8.47 0.93 3.70
CA THR A 12 -7.69 0.29 4.76
C THR A 12 -6.19 0.31 4.44
N PRO A 13 -5.28 0.23 5.45
CA PRO A 13 -3.84 0.17 5.19
C PRO A 13 -3.43 -0.96 4.23
N GLN A 14 -4.12 -2.10 4.30
CA GLN A 14 -3.92 -3.23 3.39
C GLN A 14 -4.27 -2.85 1.94
N GLN A 15 -5.42 -2.20 1.72
CA GLN A 15 -5.81 -1.74 0.40
C GLN A 15 -4.85 -0.68 -0.14
N LEU A 16 -4.41 0.27 0.69
CA LEU A 16 -3.43 1.28 0.28
C LEU A 16 -2.09 0.65 -0.11
N SER A 17 -1.67 -0.41 0.61
CA SER A 17 -0.49 -1.22 0.25
C SER A 17 -0.64 -1.83 -1.14
N VAL A 18 -1.77 -2.48 -1.43
CA VAL A 18 -2.04 -3.08 -2.76
C VAL A 18 -2.05 -2.03 -3.86
N LEU A 19 -2.64 -0.85 -3.62
CA LEU A 19 -2.58 0.26 -4.57
C LEU A 19 -1.13 0.72 -4.81
N GLY A 20 -0.30 0.76 -3.77
CA GLY A 20 1.12 1.08 -3.86
C GLY A 20 1.91 0.11 -4.76
N SER A 21 1.63 -1.19 -4.69
CA SER A 21 2.28 -2.21 -5.56
C SER A 21 1.98 -2.02 -7.05
N LEU A 22 0.93 -1.27 -7.40
CA LEU A 22 0.47 -1.01 -8.76
C LEU A 22 0.92 0.35 -9.30
N GLU A 23 1.66 1.15 -8.52
CA GLU A 23 2.06 2.51 -8.88
C GLU A 23 2.90 2.56 -10.16
N HIS A 24 3.81 1.61 -10.31
CA HIS A 24 4.76 1.54 -11.43
C HIS A 24 4.21 0.83 -12.67
N GLY A 25 2.97 0.34 -12.62
CA GLY A 25 2.32 -0.28 -13.77
C GLY A 25 1.46 -1.50 -13.43
N PRO A 26 0.88 -2.14 -14.47
CA PRO A 26 0.09 -3.35 -14.29
C PRO A 26 0.93 -4.49 -13.69
N ARG A 27 0.36 -5.25 -12.74
CA ARG A 27 1.00 -6.41 -12.12
C ARG A 27 0.13 -7.65 -12.24
N ARG A 28 0.75 -8.82 -12.28
CA ARG A 28 0.01 -10.10 -12.32
C ARG A 28 -0.63 -10.37 -10.95
N MET A 29 -1.82 -10.97 -10.95
CA MET A 29 -2.52 -11.29 -9.70
C MET A 29 -1.71 -12.23 -8.78
N THR A 30 -0.92 -13.13 -9.35
CA THR A 30 -0.04 -14.05 -8.62
C THR A 30 1.15 -13.34 -7.98
N GLU A 31 1.73 -12.35 -8.66
CA GLU A 31 2.81 -11.52 -8.12
C GLU A 31 2.32 -10.68 -6.95
N LEU A 32 1.14 -10.07 -7.08
CA LEU A 32 0.52 -9.31 -5.99
C LEU A 32 0.24 -10.22 -4.78
N ALA A 33 -0.27 -11.44 -5.00
CA ALA A 33 -0.52 -12.38 -3.92
C ALA A 33 0.78 -12.75 -3.17
N ALA A 34 1.86 -13.03 -3.91
CA ALA A 34 3.17 -13.35 -3.35
C ALA A 34 3.76 -12.16 -2.57
N GLU A 35 3.76 -10.96 -3.16
CA GLU A 35 4.29 -9.74 -2.55
C GLU A 35 3.58 -9.39 -1.22
N HIS A 36 2.27 -9.63 -1.15
CA HIS A 36 1.45 -9.35 0.04
C HIS A 36 1.37 -10.54 1.01
N GLY A 37 2.06 -11.65 0.75
CA GLY A 37 2.07 -12.84 1.61
C GLY A 37 0.70 -13.51 1.77
N VAL A 38 -0.19 -13.37 0.77
CA VAL A 38 -1.54 -13.93 0.79
C VAL A 38 -1.76 -14.95 -0.31
N ARG A 39 -2.79 -15.79 -0.17
CA ARG A 39 -3.19 -16.71 -1.23
C ARG A 39 -3.93 -15.96 -2.35
N LEU A 40 -3.87 -16.48 -3.57
CA LEU A 40 -4.52 -15.88 -4.74
C LEU A 40 -6.02 -15.59 -4.55
N PRO A 41 -6.85 -16.46 -3.94
CA PRO A 41 -8.26 -16.13 -3.70
C PRO A 41 -8.45 -14.90 -2.81
N THR A 42 -7.58 -14.71 -1.80
CA THR A 42 -7.59 -13.54 -0.93
C THR A 42 -7.24 -12.28 -1.71
N MET A 43 -6.19 -12.33 -2.54
CA MET A 43 -5.82 -11.21 -3.42
C MET A 43 -6.93 -10.87 -4.43
N THR A 44 -7.56 -11.89 -5.04
CA THR A 44 -8.72 -11.71 -5.92
C THR A 44 -9.86 -11.00 -5.21
N ALA A 45 -10.17 -11.36 -3.97
CA ALA A 45 -11.20 -10.70 -3.19
C ALA A 45 -10.85 -9.23 -2.85
N GLN A 46 -9.57 -8.93 -2.60
CA GLN A 46 -9.10 -7.55 -2.39
C GLN A 46 -9.22 -6.71 -3.67
N ILE A 47 -8.75 -7.23 -4.80
CA ILE A 47 -8.86 -6.56 -6.11
C ILE A 47 -10.33 -6.38 -6.51
N ASN A 48 -11.22 -7.35 -6.25
CA ASN A 48 -12.66 -7.19 -6.50
C ASN A 48 -13.26 -6.01 -5.72
N ARG A 49 -12.80 -5.75 -4.50
CA ARG A 49 -13.27 -4.59 -3.71
C ARG A 49 -12.75 -3.29 -4.34
N LEU A 50 -11.46 -3.22 -4.61
CA LEU A 50 -10.85 -2.05 -5.23
C LEU A 50 -11.41 -1.73 -6.63
N GLU A 51 -11.77 -2.75 -7.39
CA GLU A 51 -12.38 -2.62 -8.72
C GLU A 51 -13.81 -2.08 -8.62
N ARG A 52 -14.60 -2.59 -7.65
CA ARG A 52 -15.93 -2.04 -7.35
C ARG A 52 -15.88 -0.58 -6.89
N ASP A 53 -14.82 -0.20 -6.18
CA ASP A 53 -14.59 1.18 -5.74
C ASP A 53 -14.00 2.08 -6.86
N GLY A 54 -13.80 1.53 -8.06
CA GLY A 54 -13.26 2.25 -9.22
C GLY A 54 -11.77 2.62 -9.10
N LEU A 55 -11.03 2.01 -8.18
CA LEU A 55 -9.63 2.32 -7.88
C LEU A 55 -8.64 1.51 -8.72
N VAL A 56 -9.04 0.32 -9.15
CA VAL A 56 -8.26 -0.54 -10.04
C VAL A 56 -9.11 -1.05 -11.17
N MET A 57 -8.46 -1.50 -12.24
CA MET A 57 -9.10 -2.20 -13.34
C MET A 57 -8.28 -3.43 -13.71
N ARG A 58 -8.96 -4.54 -14.01
CA ARG A 58 -8.32 -5.73 -14.54
C ARG A 58 -7.97 -5.63 -16.02
N GLY A 59 -6.90 -6.31 -16.39
CA GLY A 59 -6.46 -6.46 -17.76
C GLY A 59 -5.98 -7.89 -18.02
N ARG A 60 -5.40 -8.06 -19.20
CA ARG A 60 -4.67 -9.26 -19.60
C ARG A 60 -3.20 -8.89 -19.80
N ASP A 61 -2.32 -9.84 -19.56
CA ASP A 61 -0.91 -9.68 -19.84
C ASP A 61 -0.68 -9.58 -21.37
N GLY A 62 0.26 -8.73 -21.78
CA GLY A 62 0.56 -8.51 -23.21
C GLY A 62 1.26 -9.69 -23.88
N THR A 63 1.85 -10.61 -23.11
CA THR A 63 2.58 -11.79 -23.59
C THR A 63 1.76 -13.08 -23.49
N ASP A 64 0.88 -13.21 -22.48
CA ASP A 64 -0.05 -14.32 -22.34
C ASP A 64 -1.44 -13.84 -21.92
N ALA A 65 -2.39 -13.84 -22.85
CA ALA A 65 -3.76 -13.37 -22.63
C ALA A 65 -4.55 -14.17 -21.57
N ARG A 66 -4.05 -15.33 -21.12
CA ARG A 66 -4.64 -16.11 -20.02
C ARG A 66 -4.30 -15.54 -18.66
N VAL A 67 -3.24 -14.73 -18.56
CA VAL A 67 -2.79 -14.13 -17.31
C VAL A 67 -3.59 -12.87 -17.02
N VAL A 68 -4.20 -12.84 -15.84
CA VAL A 68 -4.95 -11.67 -15.34
C VAL A 68 -3.98 -10.70 -14.67
N THR A 69 -4.08 -9.43 -15.07
CA THR A 69 -3.34 -8.33 -14.46
C THR A 69 -4.30 -7.34 -13.79
N ALA A 70 -3.78 -6.55 -12.84
CA ALA A 70 -4.47 -5.41 -12.26
C ALA A 70 -3.62 -4.15 -12.45
N ARG A 71 -4.27 -2.99 -12.64
CA ARG A 71 -3.60 -1.68 -12.73
C ARG A 71 -4.43 -0.60 -12.05
N LEU A 72 -3.78 0.47 -11.60
CA LEU A 72 -4.49 1.64 -11.06
C LEU A 72 -5.32 2.34 -12.15
N THR A 73 -6.49 2.84 -11.77
CA THR A 73 -7.21 3.86 -12.52
C THR A 73 -6.66 5.26 -12.18
N GLY A 74 -7.18 6.32 -12.82
CA GLY A 74 -6.91 7.69 -12.40
C GLY A 74 -7.31 7.91 -10.94
N THR A 75 -8.56 7.59 -10.60
CA THR A 75 -9.10 7.64 -9.24
C THR A 75 -8.27 6.83 -8.23
N GLY A 76 -7.74 5.68 -8.65
CA GLY A 76 -6.83 4.86 -7.84
C GLY A 76 -5.53 5.57 -7.49
N ARG A 77 -4.92 6.27 -8.45
CA ARG A 77 -3.71 7.07 -8.23
C ARG A 77 -3.98 8.23 -7.29
N ASP A 78 -5.06 8.97 -7.50
CA ASP A 78 -5.44 10.10 -6.63
C ASP A 78 -5.68 9.62 -5.19
N ARG A 79 -6.34 8.46 -5.05
CA ARG A 79 -6.59 7.85 -3.75
C ARG A 79 -5.30 7.40 -3.06
N LEU A 80 -4.35 6.82 -3.80
CA LEU A 80 -3.04 6.44 -3.29
C LEU A 80 -2.26 7.67 -2.79
N ALA A 81 -2.22 8.75 -3.58
CA ALA A 81 -1.57 10.00 -3.22
C ALA A 81 -2.18 10.61 -1.94
N SER A 82 -3.50 10.77 -1.91
CA SER A 82 -4.23 11.28 -0.72
C SER A 82 -4.02 10.40 0.52
N GLY A 83 -3.93 9.08 0.34
CA GLY A 83 -3.65 8.15 1.44
C GLY A 83 -2.24 8.33 2.01
N ARG A 84 -1.24 8.54 1.14
CA ARG A 84 0.15 8.82 1.54
C ARG A 84 0.28 10.16 2.26
N GLU A 85 -0.33 11.21 1.74
CA GLU A 85 -0.33 12.54 2.37
C GLU A 85 -0.90 12.50 3.78
N ARG A 86 -2.04 11.83 3.98
CA ARG A 86 -2.65 11.68 5.30
C ARG A 86 -1.80 10.86 6.26
N ARG A 87 -1.14 9.81 5.78
CA ARG A 87 -0.20 9.02 6.61
C ARG A 87 1.01 9.85 7.00
N LEU A 88 1.55 10.66 6.09
CA LEU A 88 2.65 11.56 6.38
C LEU A 88 2.23 12.63 7.39
N ALA A 89 1.10 13.30 7.17
CA ALA A 89 0.56 14.30 8.09
C ALA A 89 0.35 13.75 9.51
N PHE A 90 -0.21 12.53 9.61
CA PHE A 90 -0.35 11.84 10.90
C PHE A 90 1.02 11.61 11.57
N LEU A 91 2.00 11.08 10.84
CA LEU A 91 3.33 10.85 11.41
C LEU A 91 4.04 12.15 11.80
N SER A 92 3.93 13.18 10.97
CA SER A 92 4.47 14.52 11.24
C SER A 92 3.90 15.11 12.53
N ASP A 93 2.58 15.02 12.72
CA ASP A 93 1.92 15.45 13.95
C ASP A 93 2.46 14.70 15.18
N ARG A 94 2.53 13.36 15.12
CA ARG A 94 3.05 12.56 16.25
C ARG A 94 4.52 12.85 16.55
N LEU A 95 5.34 13.03 15.52
CA LEU A 95 6.74 13.39 15.69
C LEU A 95 6.89 14.80 16.27
N ALA A 96 6.00 15.75 15.95
CA ALA A 96 6.03 17.10 16.50
C ALA A 96 5.88 17.16 18.03
N HIS A 97 5.32 16.12 18.64
CA HIS A 97 5.19 16.00 20.10
C HIS A 97 6.45 15.42 20.78
N LEU A 98 7.45 14.98 20.01
CA LEU A 98 8.70 14.45 20.55
C LEU A 98 9.71 15.57 20.76
N THR A 99 10.49 15.44 21.83
CA THR A 99 11.72 16.22 22.04
C THR A 99 12.75 15.91 20.95
N ASP A 100 13.77 16.78 20.82
CA ASP A 100 14.85 16.57 19.87
C ASP A 100 15.64 15.27 20.15
N GLU A 101 15.82 14.91 21.43
CA GLU A 101 16.49 13.67 21.83
C GLU A 101 15.67 12.43 21.44
N GLU A 102 14.37 12.42 21.71
CA GLU A 102 13.49 11.32 21.32
C GLU A 102 13.41 11.18 19.80
N ARG A 103 13.37 12.30 19.06
CA ARG A 103 13.39 12.29 17.60
C ARG A 103 14.70 11.69 17.06
N ALA A 104 15.83 12.01 17.69
CA ALA A 104 17.13 11.42 17.34
C ALA A 104 17.15 9.91 17.59
N LEU A 105 16.58 9.44 18.71
CA LEU A 105 16.45 8.01 19.02
C LEU A 105 15.56 7.27 18.01
N VAL A 106 14.42 7.86 17.62
CA VAL A 106 13.55 7.29 16.58
C VAL A 106 14.29 7.20 15.25
N ALA A 107 15.00 8.25 14.84
CA ALA A 107 15.79 8.25 13.61
C ALA A 107 16.90 7.19 13.64
N ALA A 108 17.61 7.05 14.76
CA ALA A 108 18.66 6.05 14.94
C ALA A 108 18.14 4.60 14.89
N ALA A 109 16.87 4.37 15.23
CA ALA A 109 16.24 3.05 15.16
C ALA A 109 15.78 2.66 13.75
N LEU A 110 15.56 3.62 12.84
CA LEU A 110 15.03 3.36 11.48
C LEU A 110 15.83 2.30 10.71
N PRO A 111 17.18 2.33 10.67
CA PRO A 111 17.95 1.31 9.95
C PRO A 111 17.75 -0.11 10.50
N ALA A 112 17.47 -0.26 11.79
CA ALA A 112 17.16 -1.57 12.38
C ALA A 112 15.77 -2.06 11.98
N PHE A 113 14.79 -1.15 11.89
CA PHE A 113 13.46 -1.47 11.36
C PHE A 113 13.50 -1.88 9.89
N ASP A 114 14.30 -1.20 9.07
CA ASP A 114 14.47 -1.57 7.65
C ASP A 114 14.99 -3.00 7.50
N LYS A 115 16.04 -3.36 8.26
CA LYS A 115 16.57 -4.73 8.29
C LYS A 115 15.55 -5.76 8.76
N LEU A 116 14.76 -5.42 9.78
CA LEU A 116 13.74 -6.32 10.34
C LEU A 116 12.60 -6.59 9.34
N LEU A 117 12.23 -5.59 8.55
CA LEU A 117 11.08 -5.64 7.64
C LEU A 117 11.44 -6.09 6.21
N GLY A 118 12.71 -6.45 5.96
CA GLY A 118 13.16 -6.90 4.65
C GLY A 118 13.31 -5.76 3.63
N GLY A 119 13.62 -4.55 4.10
CA GLY A 119 14.24 -3.52 3.25
C GLY A 119 15.58 -4.02 2.69
N PRO A 120 16.13 -3.37 1.65
CA PRO A 120 17.36 -3.82 0.99
C PRO A 120 18.52 -4.08 1.98
#